data_AF-A0A180H0V5-F1
#
_entry.id   AF-A0A180H0V5-F1
#
_cell.length_a   1.000
_cell.length_b   1.000
_cell.length_c   1.000
_cell.angle_alpha   90.00
_cell.angle_beta   90.00
_cell.angle_gamma   90.00
#
_symmetry.space_group_name_H-M   'P 1'
#
loop_
_entity.id
_entity.type
_entity.pdbx_description
1 polymer ?
#
loop_
_entity_poly.entity_id
_entity_poly.type
_entity_poly.pdbx_seq_one_letter_code
_entity_poly.pdbx_strand_id
1 'polypeptide(L)'
;MVNLTTSQPLVTDGTSTPEICAVNPAGPRIEHGALDRLLVGLYEGEGLTDTHDGPGHRPCNSYVEGLLAEDRTPLIGSARTKKLQNGTSEMKLFLDIITAGGCEAEAVENIQPARWAKNLNNGAFSTMCTLSRASVAQCLAPLMLPYTLPAARGIMLEMIDVGRALGYREAELPAKSADEVLNLMLQNYQSKGNVPTPSTLKTPGGNQAASRSINPHVSPEEKDGDSAEDKSVEVDEPLDIGLRSFKPSMLVDMERNRPIELEAIIGAVLERAKSKAIETPRLDL
;
A
#
# COMPACT_ATOMS: atom_id res chain seq x y z
N MET A 1 37.21 -43.63 -16.83
CA MET A 1 35.93 -43.93 -17.50
C MET A 1 34.89 -44.26 -16.45
N VAL A 2 34.04 -43.28 -16.10
CA VAL A 2 32.72 -43.53 -15.50
C VAL A 2 31.82 -42.43 -16.05
N ASN A 3 30.94 -42.82 -16.98
CA ASN A 3 29.86 -41.98 -17.50
C ASN A 3 28.75 -41.96 -16.45
N LEU A 4 28.41 -40.79 -15.92
CA LEU A 4 27.18 -40.56 -15.18
C LEU A 4 26.21 -39.81 -16.10
N THR A 5 25.41 -40.57 -16.83
CA THR A 5 24.24 -40.08 -17.55
C THR A 5 23.16 -39.73 -16.56
N THR A 6 22.93 -38.43 -16.34
CA THR A 6 21.75 -37.94 -15.61
C THR A 6 20.65 -37.68 -16.62
N SER A 7 19.71 -38.62 -16.74
CA SER A 7 18.48 -38.45 -17.51
C SER A 7 17.58 -37.41 -16.83
N GLN A 8 17.31 -36.30 -17.51
CA GLN A 8 16.23 -35.38 -17.11
C GLN A 8 14.88 -36.11 -17.23
N PRO A 9 13.93 -35.92 -16.29
CA PRO A 9 12.61 -36.48 -16.44
C PRO A 9 11.85 -35.76 -17.55
N LEU A 10 11.28 -36.52 -18.49
CA LEU A 10 10.33 -36.02 -19.47
C LEU A 10 9.12 -35.42 -18.73
N VAL A 11 8.89 -34.13 -18.89
CA VAL A 11 7.59 -33.52 -18.58
C VAL A 11 6.66 -33.94 -19.71
N THR A 12 5.71 -34.82 -19.41
CA THR A 12 4.66 -35.22 -20.33
C THR A 12 3.68 -34.07 -20.53
N ASP A 13 3.39 -33.71 -21.79
CA ASP A 13 2.31 -32.79 -22.18
C ASP A 13 0.95 -33.31 -21.68
N GLY A 14 0.60 -32.93 -20.45
CA GLY A 14 -0.69 -33.22 -19.83
C GLY A 14 -1.45 -31.91 -19.63
N THR A 15 -2.07 -31.38 -20.68
CA THR A 15 -3.10 -30.34 -20.54
C THR A 15 -4.40 -30.97 -20.05
N SER A 16 -4.45 -31.35 -18.78
CA SER A 16 -5.72 -31.57 -18.10
C SER A 16 -5.88 -30.46 -17.07
N THR A 17 -6.72 -29.48 -17.38
CA THR A 17 -7.20 -28.51 -16.38
C THR A 17 -7.79 -29.31 -15.21
N PRO A 18 -7.26 -29.19 -13.99
CA PRO A 18 -7.82 -29.91 -12.87
C PRO A 18 -9.24 -29.40 -12.61
N GLU A 19 -10.22 -30.30 -12.53
CA GLU A 19 -11.57 -29.94 -12.11
C GLU A 19 -11.50 -29.43 -10.66
N ILE A 20 -11.78 -28.14 -10.48
CA ILE A 20 -11.91 -27.53 -9.15
C ILE A 20 -13.21 -28.06 -8.56
N CYS A 21 -13.10 -29.18 -7.87
CA CYS A 21 -14.22 -29.82 -7.19
C CYS A 21 -14.61 -28.92 -6.02
N ALA A 22 -15.84 -28.37 -6.06
CA ALA A 22 -16.44 -27.57 -4.99
C ALA A 22 -16.77 -28.48 -3.79
N VAL A 23 -15.75 -29.07 -3.17
CA VAL A 23 -15.89 -29.83 -1.94
C VAL A 23 -15.75 -28.83 -0.80
N ASN A 24 -16.74 -28.85 0.11
CA ASN A 24 -16.85 -28.11 1.37
C ASN A 24 -15.53 -27.46 1.87
N PRO A 25 -15.53 -26.17 2.25
CA PRO A 25 -14.30 -25.44 2.56
C PRO A 25 -13.63 -26.05 3.79
N ALA A 26 -12.65 -26.92 3.56
CA ALA A 26 -11.96 -27.68 4.60
C ALA A 26 -10.74 -26.95 5.18
N GLY A 27 -10.51 -25.69 4.77
CA GLY A 27 -9.38 -24.86 5.21
C GLY A 27 -9.81 -23.52 5.80
N PRO A 28 -8.93 -22.85 6.58
CA PRO A 28 -9.16 -21.48 7.04
C PRO A 28 -9.45 -20.57 5.84
N ARG A 29 -10.56 -19.83 5.89
CA ARG A 29 -10.83 -18.79 4.90
C ARG A 29 -9.98 -17.57 5.21
N ILE A 30 -9.44 -16.95 4.17
CA ILE A 30 -8.76 -15.67 4.28
C ILE A 30 -9.84 -14.59 4.36
N GLU A 31 -9.86 -13.83 5.45
CA GLU A 31 -10.73 -12.66 5.59
C GLU A 31 -9.93 -11.42 5.21
N HIS A 32 -10.55 -10.52 4.45
CA HIS A 32 -9.95 -9.28 3.96
C HIS A 32 -10.56 -8.09 4.70
N GLY A 33 -9.71 -7.15 5.14
CA GLY A 33 -10.17 -5.88 5.67
C GLY A 33 -10.73 -4.97 4.57
N ALA A 34 -11.45 -3.92 4.95
CA ALA A 34 -12.07 -2.98 3.99
C ALA A 34 -11.08 -2.26 3.05
N LEU A 35 -9.78 -2.28 3.37
CA LEU A 35 -8.70 -1.69 2.58
C LEU A 35 -7.84 -2.74 1.86
N ASP A 36 -8.10 -4.02 2.09
CA ASP A 36 -7.38 -5.11 1.47
C ASP A 36 -7.97 -5.35 0.09
N ARG A 37 -7.16 -5.13 -0.94
CA ARG A 37 -7.52 -5.40 -2.33
C ARG A 37 -6.39 -6.17 -2.99
N LEU A 38 -6.68 -7.39 -3.44
CA LEU A 38 -5.75 -8.20 -4.21
C LEU A 38 -6.03 -8.06 -5.70
N LEU A 39 -5.03 -7.58 -6.44
CA LEU A 39 -5.06 -7.51 -7.90
C LEU A 39 -4.03 -8.47 -8.47
N VAL A 40 -4.46 -9.26 -9.44
CA VAL A 40 -3.59 -10.15 -10.22
C VAL A 40 -3.64 -9.69 -11.66
N GLY A 41 -2.50 -9.67 -12.35
CA GLY A 41 -2.47 -9.21 -13.73
C GLY A 41 -1.20 -9.62 -14.44
N LEU A 42 -1.21 -9.50 -15.76
CA LEU A 42 0.00 -9.76 -16.54
C LEU A 42 1.01 -8.65 -16.33
N TYR A 43 2.27 -9.05 -16.25
CA TYR A 43 3.41 -8.15 -16.22
C TYR A 43 4.11 -8.17 -17.57
N GLU A 44 3.94 -7.09 -18.33
CA GLU A 44 4.52 -6.94 -19.68
C GLU A 44 5.80 -6.08 -19.69
N GLY A 45 6.29 -5.69 -18.51
CA GLY A 45 7.34 -4.68 -18.36
C GLY A 45 6.79 -3.31 -17.98
N GLU A 46 7.68 -2.39 -17.65
CA GLU A 46 7.43 -1.01 -17.30
C GLU A 46 7.35 -0.09 -18.52
N GLY A 47 6.32 0.75 -18.54
CA GLY A 47 6.11 1.73 -19.59
C GLY A 47 5.48 1.12 -20.85
N LEU A 48 4.81 1.98 -21.61
CA LEU A 48 4.16 1.64 -22.88
C LEU A 48 4.89 2.24 -24.08
N THR A 49 5.91 3.06 -23.84
CA THR A 49 6.78 3.56 -24.90
C THR A 49 7.81 2.49 -25.24
N ASP A 50 7.84 2.03 -26.48
CA ASP A 50 9.00 1.36 -27.06
C ASP A 50 10.18 2.33 -26.96
N THR A 51 10.98 2.24 -25.91
CA THR A 51 12.15 3.09 -25.80
C THR A 51 13.21 2.55 -26.74
N HIS A 52 13.31 3.18 -27.91
CA HIS A 52 14.60 3.34 -28.59
C HIS A 52 15.52 4.15 -27.66
N ASP A 53 16.00 3.54 -26.59
CA ASP A 53 17.08 4.11 -25.81
C ASP A 53 18.38 3.90 -26.60
N GLY A 54 19.22 4.94 -26.64
CA GLY A 54 20.51 4.92 -27.33
C GLY A 54 21.41 3.76 -26.91
N PRO A 55 22.42 3.40 -27.73
CA PRO A 55 23.28 2.25 -27.47
C PRO A 55 23.95 2.37 -26.10
N GLY A 56 23.56 1.51 -25.14
CA GLY A 56 24.15 1.42 -23.80
C GLY A 56 23.19 1.61 -22.63
N HIS A 57 21.95 2.05 -22.84
CA HIS A 57 20.95 2.06 -21.76
C HIS A 57 20.20 0.71 -21.75
N ARG A 58 20.22 0.03 -20.60
CA ARG A 58 19.44 -1.19 -20.41
C ARG A 58 17.99 -0.72 -20.19
N PRO A 59 16.99 -1.12 -21.01
CA PRO A 59 15.61 -0.70 -20.79
C PRO A 59 15.18 -1.12 -19.39
N CYS A 60 14.32 -0.34 -18.73
CA CYS A 60 13.69 -0.73 -17.45
C CYS A 60 12.99 -2.12 -17.54
N ASN A 61 12.78 -2.63 -18.76
CA ASN A 61 12.10 -3.88 -19.08
C ASN A 61 13.03 -5.06 -19.36
N SER A 62 14.33 -4.97 -19.05
CA SER A 62 15.26 -6.07 -19.33
C SER A 62 14.96 -7.39 -18.59
N TYR A 63 13.94 -7.40 -17.73
CA TYR A 63 13.53 -8.52 -16.87
C TYR A 63 12.15 -9.09 -17.19
N VAL A 64 11.54 -8.79 -18.34
CA VAL A 64 10.30 -9.49 -18.74
C VAL A 64 10.65 -10.85 -19.35
N GLU A 65 11.25 -11.74 -18.56
CA GLU A 65 11.76 -13.04 -19.03
C GLU A 65 10.67 -13.85 -19.75
N GLY A 66 9.42 -13.73 -19.30
CA GLY A 66 8.27 -14.39 -19.92
C GLY A 66 7.91 -13.89 -21.32
N LEU A 67 8.43 -12.76 -21.79
CA LEU A 67 8.21 -12.20 -23.13
C LEU A 67 9.48 -12.17 -23.99
N LEU A 68 10.49 -12.98 -23.65
CA LEU A 68 11.70 -13.14 -24.45
C LEU A 68 11.69 -14.49 -25.22
N ALA A 69 12.35 -14.50 -26.38
CA ALA A 69 12.72 -15.73 -27.09
C ALA A 69 13.93 -16.41 -26.42
N GLU A 70 14.31 -17.60 -26.89
CA GLU A 70 15.45 -18.38 -26.35
C GLU A 70 16.78 -17.62 -26.42
N ASP A 71 16.95 -16.79 -27.45
CA ASP A 71 18.12 -15.93 -27.64
C ASP A 71 18.06 -14.62 -26.83
N ARG A 72 17.07 -14.49 -25.94
CA ARG A 72 16.77 -13.32 -25.10
C ARG A 72 16.32 -12.08 -25.87
N THR A 73 15.97 -12.19 -27.14
CA THR A 73 15.34 -11.09 -27.88
C THR A 73 13.85 -10.96 -27.49
N PRO A 74 13.27 -9.75 -27.54
CA PRO A 74 11.83 -9.57 -27.27
C PRO A 74 10.96 -10.34 -28.27
N LEU A 75 9.93 -11.03 -27.77
CA LEU A 75 8.90 -11.62 -28.62
C LEU A 75 8.11 -10.51 -29.33
N ILE A 76 7.90 -10.68 -30.64
CA ILE A 76 7.13 -9.75 -31.47
C ILE A 76 6.01 -10.48 -32.22
N GLY A 77 5.03 -9.71 -32.71
CA GLY A 77 3.95 -10.20 -33.55
C GLY A 77 3.16 -11.37 -32.94
N SER A 78 2.87 -12.39 -33.75
CA SER A 78 2.03 -13.53 -33.37
C SER A 78 2.59 -14.34 -32.19
N ALA A 79 3.92 -14.44 -32.06
CA ALA A 79 4.56 -15.14 -30.95
C ALA A 79 4.28 -14.44 -29.61
N ARG A 80 4.38 -13.11 -29.58
CA ARG A 80 4.03 -12.29 -28.41
C ARG A 80 2.55 -12.42 -28.07
N THR A 81 1.66 -12.28 -29.06
CA THR A 81 0.22 -12.41 -28.86
C THR A 81 -0.16 -13.77 -28.30
N LYS A 82 0.41 -14.85 -28.83
CA LYS A 82 0.17 -16.21 -28.32
C LYS A 82 0.65 -16.36 -26.88
N LYS A 83 1.82 -15.82 -26.54
CA LYS A 83 2.36 -15.87 -25.17
C LYS A 83 1.47 -15.12 -24.18
N LEU A 84 0.99 -13.94 -24.53
CA LEU A 84 0.04 -13.19 -23.70
C LEU A 84 -1.29 -13.91 -23.54
N GLN A 85 -1.82 -14.49 -24.62
CA GLN A 85 -3.07 -15.27 -24.54
C GLN A 85 -2.94 -16.47 -23.60
N ASN A 86 -1.81 -17.15 -23.63
CA ASN A 86 -1.51 -18.23 -22.68
C ASN A 86 -1.42 -17.69 -21.24
N GLY A 87 -0.69 -16.60 -21.03
CA GLY A 87 -0.58 -15.94 -19.73
C GLY A 87 -1.94 -15.53 -19.16
N THR A 88 -2.85 -14.99 -19.99
CA THR A 88 -4.22 -14.67 -19.57
C THR A 88 -4.98 -15.91 -19.10
N SER A 89 -4.82 -17.05 -19.77
CA SER A 89 -5.46 -18.31 -19.36
C SER A 89 -4.87 -18.85 -18.05
N GLU A 90 -3.54 -18.79 -17.88
CA GLU A 90 -2.84 -19.18 -16.66
C GLU A 90 -3.22 -18.29 -15.47
N MET A 91 -3.31 -16.97 -15.68
CA MET A 91 -3.76 -16.02 -14.69
C MET A 91 -5.20 -16.28 -14.25
N LYS A 92 -6.10 -16.63 -15.19
CA LYS A 92 -7.49 -16.99 -14.87
C LYS A 92 -7.56 -18.27 -14.03
N LEU A 93 -6.79 -19.30 -14.39
CA LEU A 93 -6.70 -20.51 -13.59
C LEU A 93 -6.18 -20.21 -12.17
N PHE A 94 -5.16 -19.36 -12.05
CA PHE A 94 -4.65 -18.94 -10.75
C PHE A 94 -5.71 -18.18 -9.94
N LEU A 95 -6.45 -17.26 -10.57
CA LEU A 95 -7.56 -16.54 -9.95
C LEU A 95 -8.62 -17.53 -9.43
N ASP A 96 -9.02 -18.50 -10.25
CA ASP A 96 -10.01 -19.51 -9.87
C ASP A 96 -9.56 -20.32 -8.65
N ILE A 97 -8.28 -20.68 -8.59
CA ILE A 97 -7.70 -21.41 -7.45
C ILE A 97 -7.73 -20.57 -6.18
N ILE A 98 -7.26 -19.32 -6.21
CA ILE A 98 -7.22 -18.48 -5.00
C ILE A 98 -8.63 -18.09 -4.53
N THR A 99 -9.56 -17.86 -5.46
CA THR A 99 -10.96 -17.58 -5.13
C THR A 99 -11.68 -18.81 -4.58
N ALA A 100 -11.40 -20.02 -5.10
CA ALA A 100 -11.89 -21.26 -4.49
C ALA A 100 -11.36 -21.46 -3.06
N GLY A 101 -10.16 -20.95 -2.77
CA GLY A 101 -9.59 -20.87 -1.42
C GLY A 101 -10.24 -19.80 -0.51
N GLY A 102 -11.18 -19.00 -1.02
CA GLY A 102 -11.87 -17.95 -0.28
C GLY A 102 -11.22 -16.57 -0.35
N CYS A 103 -10.22 -16.37 -1.22
CA CYS A 103 -9.59 -15.07 -1.41
C CYS A 103 -10.43 -14.17 -2.34
N GLU A 104 -10.62 -12.91 -1.94
CA GLU A 104 -11.23 -11.89 -2.79
C GLU A 104 -10.14 -11.23 -3.65
N ALA A 105 -10.16 -11.53 -4.95
CA ALA A 105 -9.15 -11.06 -5.89
C ALA A 105 -9.79 -10.67 -7.22
N GLU A 106 -9.16 -9.71 -7.90
CA GLU A 106 -9.58 -9.22 -9.21
C GLU A 106 -8.45 -9.37 -10.23
N ALA A 107 -8.79 -9.81 -11.44
CA ALA A 107 -7.86 -9.86 -12.56
C ALA A 107 -7.88 -8.56 -13.36
N VAL A 108 -6.69 -8.07 -13.70
CA VAL A 108 -6.47 -6.93 -14.61
C VAL A 108 -5.57 -7.35 -15.76
N GLU A 109 -5.78 -6.77 -16.95
CA GLU A 109 -4.98 -7.11 -18.13
C GLU A 109 -3.51 -6.71 -17.95
N ASN A 110 -3.26 -5.52 -17.43
CA ASN A 110 -1.92 -5.00 -17.14
C ASN A 110 -1.82 -4.63 -15.66
N ILE A 111 -0.90 -5.27 -14.95
CA ILE A 111 -0.73 -5.05 -13.51
C ILE A 111 -0.02 -3.72 -13.18
N GLN A 112 0.66 -3.12 -14.15
CA GLN A 112 1.55 -1.99 -13.88
C GLN A 112 0.87 -0.72 -13.38
N PRO A 113 -0.25 -0.27 -13.97
CA PRO A 113 -0.95 0.90 -13.44
C PRO A 113 -1.43 0.68 -12.00
N ALA A 114 -1.86 -0.55 -11.67
CA ALA A 114 -2.23 -0.91 -10.30
C ALA A 114 -1.04 -0.86 -9.34
N ARG A 115 0.16 -1.29 -9.78
CA ARG A 115 1.39 -1.17 -9.00
C ARG A 115 1.78 0.28 -8.74
N TRP A 116 1.69 1.15 -9.75
CA TRP A 116 1.91 2.58 -9.60
C TRP A 116 0.92 3.20 -8.62
N ALA A 117 -0.39 2.92 -8.79
CA ALA A 117 -1.44 3.42 -7.91
C ALA A 117 -1.23 3.00 -6.45
N LYS A 118 -0.85 1.74 -6.20
CA LYS A 118 -0.49 1.27 -4.86
C LYS A 118 0.73 2.01 -4.31
N ASN A 119 1.73 2.24 -5.14
CA ASN A 119 2.95 2.91 -4.74
C ASN A 119 2.73 4.38 -4.36
N LEU A 120 1.69 5.05 -4.88
CA LEU A 120 1.37 6.45 -4.50
C LEU A 120 1.21 6.61 -2.99
N ASN A 121 0.46 5.70 -2.35
CA ASN A 121 0.28 5.74 -0.90
C ASN A 121 1.59 5.47 -0.16
N ASN A 122 2.34 4.46 -0.59
CA ASN A 122 3.60 4.10 0.06
C ASN A 122 4.64 5.22 -0.08
N GLY A 123 4.79 5.75 -1.28
CA GLY A 123 5.73 6.82 -1.58
C GLY A 123 5.42 8.11 -0.80
N ALA A 124 4.14 8.43 -0.59
CA ALA A 124 3.75 9.58 0.21
C ALA A 124 3.69 9.27 1.73
N PHE A 125 2.71 8.50 2.18
CA PHE A 125 2.42 8.34 3.61
C PHE A 125 3.43 7.46 4.33
N SER A 126 3.89 6.36 3.75
CA SER A 126 4.91 5.53 4.43
C SER A 126 6.20 6.31 4.62
N THR A 127 6.61 7.11 3.62
CA THR A 127 7.79 7.99 3.71
C THR A 127 7.62 9.06 4.79
N MET A 128 6.54 9.84 4.74
CA MET A 128 6.28 10.89 5.74
C MET A 128 6.26 10.33 7.17
N CYS A 129 5.50 9.25 7.39
CA CYS A 129 5.40 8.60 8.70
C CYS A 129 6.76 8.07 9.19
N THR A 130 7.57 7.52 8.29
CA THR A 130 8.92 7.01 8.63
C THR A 130 9.83 8.15 9.06
N LEU A 131 9.86 9.25 8.31
CA LEU A 131 10.71 10.41 8.61
C LEU A 131 10.27 11.14 9.89
N SER A 132 8.96 11.29 10.10
CA SER A 132 8.42 12.00 11.26
C SER A 132 8.27 11.11 12.50
N ARG A 133 8.46 9.79 12.36
CA ARG A 133 8.15 8.78 13.38
C ARG A 133 6.72 8.87 13.91
N ALA A 134 5.79 9.27 13.05
CA ALA A 134 4.39 9.50 13.42
C ALA A 134 3.46 8.49 12.73
N SER A 135 2.36 8.13 13.38
CA SER A 135 1.30 7.32 12.76
C SER A 135 0.58 8.10 11.66
N VAL A 136 -0.18 7.39 10.81
CA VAL A 136 -0.98 8.05 9.75
C VAL A 136 -1.98 9.04 10.36
N ALA A 137 -2.62 8.66 11.47
CA ALA A 137 -3.56 9.54 12.16
C ALA A 137 -2.90 10.81 12.74
N GLN A 138 -1.64 10.72 13.20
CA GLN A 138 -0.90 11.89 13.66
C GLN A 138 -0.55 12.82 12.48
N CYS A 139 -0.13 12.26 11.34
CA CYS A 139 0.10 13.03 10.11
C CYS A 139 -1.20 13.69 9.58
N LEU A 140 -2.36 13.08 9.83
CA LEU A 140 -3.67 13.57 9.41
C LEU A 140 -4.47 14.28 10.52
N ALA A 141 -3.83 14.61 11.65
CA ALA A 141 -4.46 15.39 12.70
C ALA A 141 -4.89 16.77 12.16
N PRO A 142 -6.00 17.38 12.62
CA PRO A 142 -6.52 18.63 12.06
C PRO A 142 -5.49 19.77 11.94
N LEU A 143 -4.58 19.90 12.92
CA LEU A 143 -3.52 20.90 12.92
C LEU A 143 -2.43 20.64 11.87
N MET A 144 -2.27 19.39 11.42
CA MET A 144 -1.25 18.98 10.45
C MET A 144 -1.77 19.01 9.00
N LEU A 145 -3.08 18.94 8.78
CA LEU A 145 -3.68 18.87 7.44
C LEU A 145 -3.19 19.96 6.47
N PRO A 146 -3.04 21.25 6.85
CA PRO A 146 -2.54 22.28 5.95
C PRO A 146 -1.13 22.02 5.39
N TYR A 147 -0.34 21.18 6.07
CA TYR A 147 1.02 20.82 5.68
C TYR A 147 1.06 19.45 4.99
N THR A 148 0.42 18.45 5.60
CA THR A 148 0.47 17.05 5.13
C THR A 148 -0.20 16.88 3.78
N LEU A 149 -1.41 17.44 3.59
CA LEU A 149 -2.17 17.23 2.36
C LEU A 149 -1.46 17.78 1.11
N PRO A 150 -0.99 19.03 1.05
CA PRO A 150 -0.29 19.53 -0.14
C PRO A 150 1.05 18.82 -0.38
N ALA A 151 1.76 18.42 0.69
CA ALA A 151 3.00 17.66 0.56
C ALA A 151 2.76 16.26 -0.04
N ALA A 152 1.83 15.50 0.55
CA ALA A 152 1.45 14.16 0.08
C ALA A 152 0.94 14.21 -1.36
N ARG A 153 0.05 15.17 -1.67
CA ARG A 153 -0.48 15.35 -3.03
C ARG A 153 0.63 15.66 -4.03
N GLY A 154 1.54 16.57 -3.68
CA GLY A 154 2.66 16.94 -4.53
C GLY A 154 3.58 15.76 -4.84
N ILE A 155 3.93 14.96 -3.82
CA ILE A 155 4.71 13.73 -3.98
C ILE A 155 4.01 12.76 -4.93
N MET A 156 2.72 12.48 -4.71
CA MET A 156 1.97 11.55 -5.56
C MET A 156 1.86 12.05 -7.01
N LEU A 157 1.72 13.36 -7.23
CA LEU A 157 1.69 13.92 -8.59
C LEU A 157 3.05 13.81 -9.29
N GLU A 158 4.17 14.03 -8.60
CA GLU A 158 5.51 13.77 -9.16
C GLU A 158 5.66 12.30 -9.58
N MET A 159 5.20 11.37 -8.75
CA MET A 159 5.19 9.94 -9.08
C MET A 159 4.33 9.65 -10.33
N ILE A 160 3.15 10.28 -10.45
CA ILE A 160 2.28 10.14 -11.61
C ILE A 160 2.95 10.70 -12.87
N ASP A 161 3.63 11.84 -12.77
CA ASP A 161 4.34 12.43 -13.91
C ASP A 161 5.52 11.56 -14.37
N VAL A 162 6.25 10.92 -13.46
CA VAL A 162 7.24 9.88 -13.80
C VAL A 162 6.58 8.70 -14.51
N GLY A 163 5.45 8.21 -13.98
CA GLY A 163 4.67 7.15 -14.64
C GLY A 163 4.25 7.54 -16.07
N ARG A 164 3.77 8.77 -16.25
CA ARG A 164 3.38 9.28 -17.58
C ARG A 164 4.57 9.40 -18.53
N ALA A 165 5.75 9.77 -18.04
CA ALA A 165 6.98 9.79 -18.83
C ALA A 165 7.44 8.39 -19.29
N LEU A 166 7.01 7.33 -18.60
CA LEU A 166 7.16 5.93 -19.04
C LEU A 166 6.07 5.49 -20.02
N GLY A 167 5.03 6.29 -20.23
CA GLY A 167 3.97 6.05 -21.22
C GLY A 167 2.61 5.64 -20.65
N TYR A 168 2.43 5.60 -19.33
CA TYR A 168 1.09 5.38 -18.77
C TYR A 168 0.20 6.61 -19.00
N ARG A 169 -0.96 6.42 -19.61
CA ARG A 169 -1.87 7.52 -19.97
C ARG A 169 -2.77 7.90 -18.81
N GLU A 170 -3.44 9.04 -18.94
CA GLU A 170 -4.45 9.49 -17.95
C GLU A 170 -5.55 8.45 -17.69
N ALA A 171 -5.89 7.63 -18.68
CA ALA A 171 -6.88 6.56 -18.50
C ALA A 171 -6.37 5.39 -17.63
N GLU A 172 -5.06 5.18 -17.57
CA GLU A 172 -4.42 4.06 -16.88
C GLU A 172 -3.90 4.47 -15.51
N LEU A 173 -3.27 5.65 -15.43
CA LEU A 173 -2.77 6.26 -14.20
C LEU A 173 -3.31 7.71 -14.09
N PRO A 174 -4.58 7.87 -13.67
CA PRO A 174 -5.22 9.17 -13.60
C PRO A 174 -4.60 10.09 -12.54
N ALA A 175 -4.52 11.40 -12.80
CA ALA A 175 -4.09 12.37 -11.78
C ALA A 175 -5.01 12.35 -10.54
N LYS A 176 -6.30 12.08 -10.74
CA LYS A 176 -7.29 11.96 -9.65
C LYS A 176 -6.96 10.85 -8.65
N SER A 177 -6.11 9.88 -9.00
CA SER A 177 -5.72 8.81 -8.07
C SER A 177 -4.96 9.33 -6.86
N ALA A 178 -4.25 10.46 -6.98
CA ALA A 178 -3.68 11.14 -5.81
C ALA A 178 -4.76 11.60 -4.84
N ASP A 179 -5.84 12.20 -5.35
CA ASP A 179 -6.97 12.68 -4.55
C ASP A 179 -7.79 11.51 -3.97
N GLU A 180 -7.96 10.42 -4.72
CA GLU A 180 -8.59 9.18 -4.24
C GLU A 180 -7.82 8.58 -3.05
N VAL A 181 -6.48 8.56 -3.11
CA VAL A 181 -5.64 8.12 -1.97
C VAL A 181 -5.79 9.05 -0.77
N LEU A 182 -5.77 10.37 -0.96
CA LEU A 182 -5.97 11.32 0.14
C LEU A 182 -7.33 11.14 0.81
N ASN A 183 -8.38 11.01 0.02
CA ASN A 183 -9.75 10.79 0.51
C ASN A 183 -9.84 9.49 1.30
N LEU A 184 -9.24 8.41 0.78
CA LEU A 184 -9.18 7.13 1.48
C LEU A 184 -8.46 7.27 2.83
N MET A 185 -7.32 7.95 2.86
CA MET A 185 -6.54 8.13 4.09
C MET A 185 -7.29 8.98 5.13
N LEU A 186 -7.96 10.05 4.70
CA LEU A 186 -8.79 10.88 5.57
C LEU A 186 -9.97 10.09 6.14
N GLN A 187 -10.69 9.33 5.30
CA GLN A 187 -11.85 8.55 5.73
C GLN A 187 -11.51 7.50 6.78
N ASN A 188 -10.33 6.86 6.67
CA ASN A 188 -9.96 5.74 7.53
C ASN A 188 -9.15 6.14 8.77
N TYR A 189 -8.42 7.26 8.73
CA TYR A 189 -7.44 7.59 9.77
C TYR A 189 -7.61 8.97 10.40
N GLN A 190 -8.45 9.84 9.84
CA GLN A 190 -8.75 11.10 10.49
C GLN A 190 -9.62 10.85 11.73
N SER A 191 -9.16 11.31 12.88
CA SER A 191 -9.99 11.31 14.10
C SER A 191 -11.27 12.11 13.86
N LYS A 192 -12.42 11.43 13.86
CA LYS A 192 -13.72 12.07 14.03
C LYS A 192 -13.83 12.52 15.49
N GLY A 193 -13.43 13.75 15.80
CA GLY A 193 -13.48 14.25 17.17
C GLY A 193 -13.29 15.75 17.26
N ASN A 194 -14.27 16.43 17.87
CA ASN A 194 -14.29 17.86 18.18
C ASN A 194 -12.93 18.35 18.68
N VAL A 195 -12.44 19.42 18.07
CA VAL A 195 -11.25 20.14 18.51
C VAL A 195 -11.49 20.65 19.94
N PRO A 196 -10.71 20.26 20.96
CA PRO A 196 -10.72 20.95 22.22
C PRO A 196 -10.11 22.34 21.99
N THR A 197 -10.89 23.39 22.23
CA THR A 197 -10.47 24.78 22.18
C THR A 197 -9.27 24.98 23.13
N PRO A 198 -8.20 25.69 22.74
CA PRO A 198 -6.98 25.80 23.53
C PRO A 198 -7.14 26.77 24.72
N SER A 199 -7.94 26.41 25.72
CA SER A 199 -8.09 27.20 26.96
C SER A 199 -7.73 26.46 28.25
N THR A 200 -7.29 25.20 28.20
CA THR A 200 -6.95 24.44 29.40
C THR A 200 -5.58 23.77 29.34
N LEU A 201 -4.54 24.53 28.96
CA LEU A 201 -3.18 24.21 29.40
C LEU A 201 -3.01 24.71 30.84
N LYS A 202 -3.35 23.86 31.82
CA LYS A 202 -2.83 24.03 33.19
C LYS A 202 -1.36 23.62 33.18
N THR A 203 -0.50 24.56 33.56
CA THR A 203 0.94 24.40 33.77
C THR A 203 1.25 23.15 34.62
N PRO A 204 2.22 22.29 34.27
CA PRO A 204 2.65 21.22 35.15
C PRO A 204 3.42 21.82 36.34
N GLY A 205 2.78 21.83 37.52
CA GLY A 205 3.42 22.13 38.79
C GLY A 205 4.42 21.03 39.16
N GLY A 206 5.59 21.45 39.66
CA GLY A 206 6.75 20.61 39.91
C GLY A 206 6.53 19.47 40.92
N ASN A 207 7.30 18.41 40.70
CA ASN A 207 7.46 17.28 41.60
C ASN A 207 7.96 17.71 42.99
N GLN A 208 7.23 17.36 44.04
CA GLN A 208 7.82 17.07 45.35
C GLN A 208 7.18 15.83 45.97
N ALA A 209 8.04 15.08 46.64
CA ALA A 209 7.88 13.70 47.03
C ALA A 209 7.10 13.47 48.34
N ALA A 210 6.45 12.31 48.38
CA ALA A 210 6.10 11.44 49.51
C ALA A 210 6.05 11.99 50.95
N SER A 211 4.91 11.78 51.62
CA SER A 211 4.86 11.16 52.96
C SER A 211 3.45 10.67 53.31
N ARG A 212 3.39 9.45 53.86
CA ARG A 212 2.19 8.79 54.42
C ARG A 212 1.85 9.38 55.81
N SER A 213 0.56 9.51 56.13
CA SER A 213 0.03 9.16 57.47
C SER A 213 -1.51 9.04 57.47
N ILE A 214 -2.04 8.43 58.52
CA ILE A 214 -3.30 7.68 58.66
C ILE A 214 -4.41 8.50 59.38
N ASN A 215 -5.68 8.32 58.94
CA ASN A 215 -7.06 8.45 59.56
C ASN A 215 -7.26 8.98 61.02
N PRO A 216 -8.49 9.36 61.50
CA PRO A 216 -9.86 9.09 60.99
C PRO A 216 -10.94 10.22 61.18
N HIS A 217 -12.16 9.91 60.70
CA HIS A 217 -13.48 10.24 61.28
C HIS A 217 -14.28 11.50 60.84
N VAL A 218 -15.59 11.24 60.63
CA VAL A 218 -16.80 12.10 60.70
C VAL A 218 -17.44 12.53 59.37
N SER A 219 -18.56 11.87 59.03
CA SER A 219 -19.71 12.43 58.28
C SER A 219 -20.66 13.13 59.30
N PRO A 220 -21.59 14.05 58.95
CA PRO A 220 -22.72 13.76 58.05
C PRO A 220 -23.26 14.91 57.16
N GLU A 221 -24.02 14.49 56.15
CA GLU A 221 -25.29 15.06 55.62
C GLU A 221 -25.44 16.55 55.28
N GLU A 222 -25.82 16.82 54.02
CA GLU A 222 -27.08 17.45 53.54
C GLU A 222 -26.86 17.93 52.07
N LYS A 223 -27.52 17.33 51.07
CA LYS A 223 -28.86 17.60 50.48
C LYS A 223 -28.89 18.73 49.44
N ASP A 224 -29.77 18.52 48.47
CA ASP A 224 -30.15 19.35 47.31
C ASP A 224 -29.23 19.16 46.07
N GLY A 225 -29.67 18.67 44.91
CA GLY A 225 -31.00 18.64 44.34
C GLY A 225 -30.99 19.48 43.07
N ASP A 226 -30.66 18.89 41.91
CA ASP A 226 -31.32 19.25 40.65
C ASP A 226 -31.05 18.20 39.57
N SER A 227 -32.11 17.87 38.86
CA SER A 227 -32.16 17.01 37.69
C SER A 227 -31.65 17.75 36.46
N ALA A 228 -30.64 17.20 35.79
CA ALA A 228 -30.41 17.50 34.39
C ALA A 228 -30.18 16.19 33.64
N GLU A 229 -31.07 15.98 32.68
CA GLU A 229 -31.20 14.82 31.80
C GLU A 229 -29.84 14.36 31.25
N ASP A 230 -29.50 13.11 31.55
CA ASP A 230 -28.46 12.35 30.85
C ASP A 230 -28.93 12.14 29.41
N LYS A 231 -28.63 13.11 28.55
CA LYS A 231 -28.63 12.88 27.11
C LYS A 231 -27.47 11.94 26.83
N SER A 232 -27.79 10.65 26.88
CA SER A 232 -27.02 9.58 26.26
C SER A 232 -26.58 10.04 24.87
N VAL A 233 -25.34 10.50 24.78
CA VAL A 233 -24.68 10.74 23.50
C VAL A 233 -24.57 9.34 22.90
N GLU A 234 -25.26 9.12 21.78
CA GLU A 234 -25.06 7.94 20.96
C GLU A 234 -23.56 7.83 20.69
N VAL A 235 -22.93 6.87 21.35
CA VAL A 235 -21.53 6.54 21.16
C VAL A 235 -21.47 5.93 19.78
N ASP A 236 -21.05 6.75 18.81
CA ASP A 236 -20.65 6.32 17.48
C ASP A 236 -19.82 5.04 17.63
N GLU A 237 -20.28 3.95 16.99
CA GLU A 237 -19.65 2.61 16.97
C GLU A 237 -18.12 2.74 17.02
N PRO A 238 -17.40 1.99 17.88
CA PRO A 238 -15.98 2.18 18.09
C PRO A 238 -15.22 1.80 16.82
N LEU A 239 -14.99 2.77 15.94
CA LEU A 239 -13.95 2.69 14.92
C LEU A 239 -12.65 2.35 15.65
N ASP A 240 -12.15 1.15 15.39
CA ASP A 240 -11.08 0.47 16.12
C ASP A 240 -9.90 1.41 16.45
N ILE A 241 -9.52 1.45 17.73
CA ILE A 241 -8.33 2.16 18.24
C ILE A 241 -7.07 1.69 17.48
N GLY A 242 -7.06 0.45 16.99
CA GLY A 242 -6.03 -0.10 16.11
C GLY A 242 -5.85 0.68 14.82
N LEU A 243 -6.93 1.02 14.10
CA LEU A 243 -6.86 1.84 12.89
C LEU A 243 -6.29 3.24 13.19
N ARG A 244 -6.73 3.89 14.26
CA ARG A 244 -6.27 5.24 14.64
C ARG A 244 -4.80 5.30 15.06
N SER A 245 -4.18 4.15 15.36
CA SER A 245 -2.76 4.05 15.72
C SER A 245 -1.91 3.40 14.61
N PHE A 246 -2.48 3.21 13.43
CA PHE A 246 -1.81 2.53 12.32
C PHE A 246 -0.49 3.18 11.92
N LYS A 247 0.57 2.36 11.88
CA LYS A 247 1.90 2.71 11.39
C LYS A 247 2.17 1.95 10.09
N PRO A 248 2.56 2.63 9.00
CA PRO A 248 2.92 1.96 7.75
C PRO A 248 4.14 1.06 7.91
N SER A 249 4.30 0.09 7.00
CA SER A 249 5.35 -0.95 7.05
C SER A 249 6.75 -0.37 7.22
N MET A 250 7.13 0.62 6.41
CA MET A 250 8.46 1.26 6.50
C MET A 250 8.76 1.84 7.89
N LEU A 251 7.78 2.46 8.55
CA LEU A 251 7.94 2.98 9.92
C LEU A 251 8.11 1.82 10.91
N VAL A 252 7.29 0.77 10.77
CA VAL A 252 7.37 -0.43 11.64
C VAL A 252 8.73 -1.12 11.49
N ASP A 253 9.22 -1.29 10.26
CA ASP A 253 10.52 -1.91 10.01
C ASP A 253 11.68 -1.07 10.54
N MET A 254 11.63 0.25 10.35
CA MET A 254 12.62 1.16 10.95
C MET A 254 12.61 1.07 12.48
N GLU A 255 11.44 1.09 13.13
CA GLU A 255 11.33 0.96 14.59
C GLU A 255 11.84 -0.39 15.12
N ARG A 256 11.76 -1.43 14.29
CA ARG A 256 12.25 -2.78 14.58
C ARG A 256 13.70 -3.01 14.15
N ASN A 257 14.40 -1.98 13.68
CA ASN A 257 15.76 -2.08 13.16
C ASN A 257 15.90 -3.14 12.04
N ARG A 258 14.90 -3.21 11.16
CA ARG A 258 14.89 -4.04 9.96
C ARG A 258 15.19 -3.17 8.73
N PRO A 259 15.73 -3.76 7.65
CA PRO A 259 15.83 -3.06 6.37
C PRO A 259 14.45 -2.55 5.94
N ILE A 260 14.36 -1.29 5.53
CA ILE A 260 13.14 -0.67 5.00
C ILE A 260 13.12 -0.77 3.47
N GLU A 261 11.92 -0.74 2.88
CA GLU A 261 11.70 -0.85 1.43
C GLU A 261 11.97 0.48 0.66
N LEU A 262 12.95 1.28 1.11
CA LEU A 262 13.21 2.61 0.54
C LEU A 262 13.55 2.54 -0.95
N GLU A 263 14.46 1.64 -1.33
CA GLU A 263 14.89 1.48 -2.72
C GLU A 263 13.76 0.92 -3.62
N ALA A 264 12.93 0.03 -3.08
CA ALA A 264 11.84 -0.57 -3.85
C ALA A 264 10.67 0.41 -4.08
N ILE A 265 10.46 1.36 -3.17
CA ILE A 265 9.34 2.30 -3.19
C ILE A 265 9.76 3.63 -3.84
N ILE A 266 10.72 4.33 -3.23
CA ILE A 266 11.18 5.67 -3.64
C ILE A 266 12.33 5.57 -4.62
N GLY A 267 13.35 4.76 -4.31
CA GLY A 267 14.53 4.60 -5.16
C GLY A 267 14.17 4.19 -6.58
N ALA A 268 13.23 3.26 -6.74
CA ALA A 268 12.71 2.83 -8.02
C ALA A 268 12.09 4.00 -8.82
N VAL A 269 11.29 4.86 -8.18
CA VAL A 269 10.68 6.01 -8.85
C VAL A 269 11.76 7.01 -9.26
N LEU A 270 12.72 7.32 -8.39
CA LEU A 270 13.82 8.24 -8.66
C LEU A 270 14.71 7.76 -9.81
N GLU A 271 15.00 6.46 -9.87
CA GLU A 271 15.74 5.86 -10.98
C GLU A 271 15.04 6.10 -12.32
N ARG A 272 13.71 5.93 -12.35
CA ARG A 272 12.87 6.14 -13.55
C ARG A 272 12.73 7.62 -13.89
N ALA A 273 12.62 8.48 -12.89
CA ALA A 273 12.62 9.93 -13.07
C ALA A 273 13.92 10.36 -13.76
N LYS A 274 15.06 9.89 -13.26
CA LYS A 274 16.38 10.18 -13.82
C LYS A 274 16.55 9.65 -15.25
N SER A 275 16.07 8.44 -15.55
CA SER A 275 16.16 7.89 -16.92
C SER A 275 15.32 8.67 -17.94
N LYS A 276 14.28 9.37 -17.47
CA LYS A 276 13.41 10.24 -18.27
C LYS A 276 13.70 11.73 -18.14
N ALA A 277 14.74 12.11 -17.39
CA ALA A 277 15.07 13.51 -17.08
C ALA A 277 13.87 14.31 -16.51
N ILE A 278 13.06 13.66 -15.68
CA ILE A 278 11.97 14.28 -14.94
C ILE A 278 12.51 14.79 -13.61
N GLU A 279 12.29 16.07 -13.32
CA GLU A 279 12.61 16.64 -12.01
C GLU A 279 11.59 16.18 -10.97
N THR A 280 12.08 15.74 -9.81
CA THR A 280 11.25 15.24 -8.71
C THR A 280 11.63 15.90 -7.39
N PRO A 281 11.52 17.25 -7.28
CA PRO A 281 12.08 18.00 -6.16
C PRO A 281 11.47 17.65 -4.79
N ARG A 282 10.30 17.03 -4.72
CA ARG A 282 9.72 16.56 -3.45
C ARG A 282 10.18 15.15 -3.08
N LEU A 283 10.54 14.33 -4.07
CA LEU A 283 11.09 12.99 -3.85
C LEU A 283 12.61 13.02 -3.61
N ASP A 284 13.32 14.01 -4.14
CA ASP A 284 14.79 14.20 -4.06
C ASP A 284 15.31 14.61 -2.66
N LEU A 285 14.56 14.31 -1.60
CA LEU A 285 14.78 14.73 -0.19
C LEU A 285 16.24 14.79 0.27
#